data_AF-A0A4Q6B5G1-F1
#
_entry.id   AF-A0A4Q6B5G1-F1
#
_cell.length_a   1.000
_cell.length_b   1.000
_cell.length_c   1.000
_cell.angle_alpha   90.00
_cell.angle_beta   90.00
_cell.angle_gamma   90.00
#
_symmetry.space_group_name_H-M   'P 1'
#
loop_
_entity.id
_entity.type
_entity.pdbx_description
1 polymer ?
#
loop_
_entity_poly.entity_id
_entity_poly.type
_entity_poly.pdbx_seq_one_letter_code
_entity_poly.pdbx_strand_id
1 'polypeptide(L)'
;MKLLSPAISRVARLRLWSIEQWMAEPVEAQYAVWQDLLAAGQYTEFGRKFGFSKIQSLADFKKAVPVHRYEDITPFIDRMLKGEENVLWNTPVAWFAKSSGTTSDRSKFIPISEESLKDNHYKASKDVLSLYYTSHPESDLLTGKGLVIGGSHQINQYNEGVQYGDLSAVILQNSPFWSNWIRTPDLSIALMDEWEEKIEKLAQSTIMENVTSMAGVPTWLIVLLKRILEITGKQTIKEVWPSLELYMHGGVSFVPYKQQFERLIGAPINYMEMYNASEGFFAAQDDLSQD
;
A
#
# COMPACT_ATOMS: atom_id res chain seq x y z
N MET A 1 -28.32 -6.43 1.57
CA MET A 1 -26.92 -6.28 2.04
C MET A 1 -26.77 -5.27 3.18
N LYS A 2 -27.59 -4.21 3.27
CA LYS A 2 -27.63 -3.24 4.40
C LYS A 2 -27.75 -3.84 5.82
N LEU A 3 -28.24 -5.07 5.95
CA LEU A 3 -28.36 -5.76 7.25
C LEU A 3 -27.02 -6.27 7.80
N LEU A 4 -25.98 -6.39 6.97
CA LEU A 4 -24.66 -6.88 7.38
C LEU A 4 -23.68 -5.75 7.74
N SER A 5 -23.93 -4.53 7.28
CA SER A 5 -23.05 -3.38 7.47
C SER A 5 -22.76 -3.09 8.95
N PRO A 6 -23.73 -3.15 9.88
CA PRO A 6 -23.44 -2.97 11.31
C PRO A 6 -22.55 -4.07 11.91
N ALA A 7 -22.67 -5.31 11.43
CA ALA A 7 -21.86 -6.43 11.90
C ALA A 7 -20.41 -6.33 11.38
N ILE A 8 -20.25 -6.02 10.10
CA ILE A 8 -18.94 -5.79 9.45
C ILE A 8 -18.23 -4.61 10.11
N SER A 9 -18.94 -3.51 10.30
CA SER A 9 -18.50 -2.29 10.98
C SER A 9 -18.02 -2.57 12.41
N ARG A 10 -18.73 -3.43 13.17
CA ARG A 10 -18.32 -3.85 14.51
C ARG A 10 -17.04 -4.67 14.51
N VAL A 11 -16.88 -5.59 13.56
CA VAL A 11 -15.66 -6.41 13.42
C VAL A 11 -14.47 -5.54 13.00
N ALA A 12 -14.67 -4.61 12.05
CA ALA A 12 -13.63 -3.69 11.61
C ALA A 12 -13.09 -2.85 12.79
N ARG A 13 -13.98 -2.35 13.66
CA ARG A 13 -13.58 -1.56 14.84
C ARG A 13 -12.86 -2.34 15.94
N LEU A 14 -12.78 -3.68 15.90
CA LEU A 14 -11.99 -4.43 16.90
C LEU A 14 -10.51 -4.04 16.89
N ARG A 15 -10.00 -3.57 15.74
CA ARG A 15 -8.62 -3.07 15.61
C ARG A 15 -8.43 -1.68 16.19
N LEU A 16 -9.50 -0.90 16.35
CA LEU A 16 -9.43 0.48 16.82
C LEU A 16 -8.74 0.56 18.18
N TRP A 17 -9.01 -0.38 19.07
CA TRP A 17 -8.36 -0.44 20.37
C TRP A 17 -6.83 -0.46 20.26
N SER A 18 -6.25 -1.24 19.33
CA SER A 18 -4.80 -1.25 19.14
C SER A 18 -4.27 0.08 18.61
N ILE A 19 -5.01 0.73 17.72
CA ILE A 19 -4.67 2.05 17.18
C ILE A 19 -4.68 3.10 18.30
N GLU A 20 -5.75 3.13 19.10
CA GLU A 20 -5.89 4.04 20.25
C GLU A 20 -4.78 3.85 21.28
N GLN A 21 -4.39 2.60 21.55
CA GLN A 21 -3.25 2.32 22.44
C GLN A 21 -1.93 2.85 21.88
N TRP A 22 -1.65 2.68 20.58
CA TRP A 22 -0.44 3.25 19.96
C TRP A 22 -0.44 4.78 19.96
N MET A 23 -1.61 5.40 19.79
CA MET A 23 -1.76 6.86 19.85
C MET A 23 -1.61 7.40 21.27
N ALA A 24 -2.07 6.65 22.28
CA ALA A 24 -1.93 7.03 23.69
C ALA A 24 -0.49 6.89 24.19
N GLU A 25 0.22 5.83 23.78
CA GLU A 25 1.59 5.51 24.22
C GLU A 25 2.58 5.39 23.03
N PRO A 26 2.78 6.46 22.24
CA PRO A 26 3.52 6.39 20.98
C PRO A 26 5.01 6.09 21.17
N VAL A 27 5.59 6.54 22.29
CA VAL A 27 7.01 6.30 22.61
C VAL A 27 7.24 4.82 22.93
N GLU A 28 6.37 4.22 23.73
CA GLU A 28 6.45 2.80 24.07
C GLU A 28 6.21 1.92 22.83
N ALA A 29 5.22 2.29 22.00
CA ALA A 29 4.95 1.60 20.75
C ALA A 29 6.17 1.61 19.80
N GLN A 30 6.81 2.77 19.61
CA GLN A 30 8.03 2.86 18.79
C GLN A 30 9.22 2.10 19.39
N TYR A 31 9.35 2.11 20.71
CA TYR A 31 10.40 1.37 21.40
C TYR A 31 10.24 -0.14 21.23
N ALA A 32 9.02 -0.67 21.33
CA ALA A 32 8.73 -2.09 21.09
C ALA A 32 9.09 -2.50 19.65
N VAL A 33 8.68 -1.70 18.65
CA VAL A 33 9.07 -1.94 17.25
C VAL A 33 10.59 -1.94 17.08
N TRP A 34 11.29 -0.96 17.68
CA TRP A 34 12.76 -0.91 17.63
C TRP A 34 13.41 -2.17 18.23
N GLN A 35 12.93 -2.64 19.39
CA GLN A 35 13.44 -3.85 20.03
C GLN A 35 13.22 -5.09 19.17
N ASP A 36 12.04 -5.25 18.59
CA ASP A 36 11.71 -6.39 17.73
C ASP A 36 12.58 -6.43 16.48
N LEU A 37 12.74 -5.29 15.80
CA LEU A 37 13.58 -5.17 14.61
C LEU A 37 15.06 -5.45 14.91
N LEU A 38 15.56 -4.95 16.04
CA LEU A 38 16.94 -5.19 16.48
C LEU A 38 17.18 -6.67 16.79
N ALA A 39 16.24 -7.31 17.51
CA ALA A 39 16.31 -8.71 17.88
C ALA A 39 16.23 -9.64 16.66
N ALA A 40 15.33 -9.34 15.71
CA ALA A 40 15.21 -10.08 14.45
C ALA A 40 16.49 -9.95 13.60
N GLY A 41 17.00 -8.73 13.46
CA GLY A 41 18.16 -8.43 12.62
C GLY A 41 19.51 -8.85 13.22
N GLN A 42 19.60 -9.29 14.47
CA GLN A 42 20.90 -9.37 15.17
C GLN A 42 21.90 -10.37 14.56
N TYR A 43 21.41 -11.40 13.87
CA TYR A 43 22.25 -12.45 13.27
C TYR A 43 22.49 -12.25 11.78
N THR A 44 21.88 -11.23 11.16
CA THR A 44 22.14 -10.89 9.76
C THR A 44 23.55 -10.34 9.62
N GLU A 45 24.06 -10.30 8.40
CA GLU A 45 25.36 -9.67 8.15
C GLU A 45 25.37 -8.20 8.58
N PHE A 46 24.30 -7.45 8.26
CA PHE A 46 24.17 -6.06 8.68
C PHE A 46 24.16 -5.93 10.21
N GLY A 47 23.39 -6.79 10.88
CA GLY A 47 23.34 -6.82 12.35
C GLY A 47 24.68 -7.15 12.99
N ARG A 48 25.43 -8.10 12.42
CA ARG A 48 26.80 -8.44 12.87
C ARG A 48 27.78 -7.29 12.63
N LYS A 49 27.71 -6.63 11.46
CA LYS A 49 28.56 -5.50 11.09
C LYS A 49 28.45 -4.36 12.10
N PHE A 50 27.24 -4.04 12.56
CA PHE A 50 26.98 -2.97 13.52
C PHE A 50 26.81 -3.45 14.97
N GLY A 51 26.99 -4.74 15.23
CA GLY A 51 26.98 -5.30 16.59
C GLY A 51 25.62 -5.24 17.28
N PHE A 52 24.53 -5.50 16.57
CA PHE A 52 23.14 -5.46 17.10
C PHE A 52 22.97 -6.24 18.41
N SER A 53 23.62 -7.40 18.53
CA SER A 53 23.55 -8.23 19.75
C SER A 53 24.16 -7.59 21.01
N LYS A 54 24.90 -6.47 20.87
CA LYS A 54 25.54 -5.73 21.97
C LYS A 54 24.80 -4.43 22.29
N ILE A 55 23.81 -4.05 21.50
CA ILE A 55 23.05 -2.82 21.66
C ILE A 55 21.99 -3.05 22.73
N GLN A 56 22.05 -2.27 23.82
CA GLN A 56 21.10 -2.40 24.95
C GLN A 56 20.19 -1.18 25.12
N SER A 57 20.51 -0.08 24.44
CA SER A 57 19.75 1.15 24.52
C SER A 57 19.66 1.87 23.16
N LEU A 58 18.68 2.77 23.03
CA LEU A 58 18.58 3.65 21.86
C LEU A 58 19.82 4.54 21.69
N ALA A 59 20.49 4.91 22.79
CA ALA A 59 21.73 5.68 22.73
C ALA A 59 22.88 4.86 22.12
N ASP A 60 22.99 3.57 22.51
CA ASP A 60 23.96 2.65 21.90
C ASP A 60 23.68 2.47 20.41
N PHE A 61 22.39 2.30 20.05
CA PHE A 61 21.98 2.15 18.66
C PHE A 61 22.37 3.36 17.81
N LYS A 62 22.04 4.57 18.26
CA LYS A 62 22.37 5.81 17.55
C LYS A 62 23.89 6.03 17.40
N LYS A 63 24.69 5.49 18.33
CA LYS A 63 26.16 5.54 18.26
C LYS A 63 26.74 4.47 17.32
N ALA A 64 26.15 3.28 17.32
CA ALA A 64 26.64 2.13 16.56
C ALA A 64 26.23 2.16 15.08
N VAL A 65 25.00 2.61 14.79
CA VAL A 65 24.41 2.56 13.45
C VAL A 65 24.30 3.99 12.89
N PRO A 66 25.13 4.37 11.89
CA PRO A 66 24.99 5.67 11.25
C PRO A 66 23.71 5.75 10.41
N VAL A 67 23.29 6.97 10.09
CA VAL A 67 22.23 7.18 9.10
C VAL A 67 22.78 6.81 7.72
N HIS A 68 22.10 5.91 7.02
CA HIS A 68 22.50 5.42 5.71
C HIS A 68 21.66 6.07 4.60
N ARG A 69 22.30 6.36 3.48
CA ARG A 69 21.65 6.61 2.20
C ARG A 69 21.46 5.30 1.45
N TYR A 70 20.69 5.34 0.36
CA TYR A 70 20.46 4.15 -0.45
C TYR A 70 21.77 3.57 -0.98
N GLU A 71 22.71 4.44 -1.39
CA GLU A 71 24.02 4.05 -1.93
C GLU A 71 24.87 3.25 -0.93
N ASP A 72 24.73 3.53 0.37
CA ASP A 72 25.45 2.82 1.43
C ASP A 72 24.90 1.40 1.65
N ILE A 73 23.64 1.17 1.28
CA ILE A 73 22.92 -0.10 1.44
C ILE A 73 22.94 -0.94 0.14
N THR A 74 23.14 -0.30 -1.02
CA THR A 74 23.21 -0.95 -2.34
C THR A 74 24.08 -2.22 -2.37
N PRO A 75 25.29 -2.26 -1.77
CA PRO A 75 26.11 -3.47 -1.80
C PRO A 75 25.44 -4.69 -1.15
N PHE A 76 24.59 -4.48 -0.16
CA PHE A 76 23.81 -5.54 0.50
C PHE A 76 22.60 -5.94 -0.35
N ILE A 77 21.89 -4.95 -0.91
CA ILE A 77 20.74 -5.19 -1.81
C ILE A 77 21.17 -5.98 -3.04
N ASP A 78 22.30 -5.62 -3.67
CA ASP A 78 22.84 -6.30 -4.85
C ASP A 78 23.17 -7.78 -4.58
N ARG A 79 23.49 -8.14 -3.33
CA ARG A 79 23.72 -9.53 -2.90
C ARG A 79 22.42 -10.28 -2.68
N MET A 80 21.45 -9.64 -2.03
CA MET A 80 20.11 -10.21 -1.88
C MET A 80 19.43 -10.43 -3.23
N LEU A 81 19.60 -9.52 -4.20
CA LEU A 81 19.11 -9.67 -5.58
C LEU A 81 19.73 -10.87 -6.30
N LYS A 82 20.93 -11.30 -5.91
CA LYS A 82 21.59 -12.52 -6.41
C LYS A 82 21.15 -13.78 -5.66
N GLY A 83 20.28 -13.64 -4.66
CA GLY A 83 19.74 -14.75 -3.86
C GLY A 83 20.48 -14.99 -2.54
N GLU A 84 21.35 -14.09 -2.10
CA GLU A 84 21.99 -14.23 -0.80
C GLU A 84 21.02 -13.86 0.33
N GLU A 85 20.76 -14.82 1.22
CA GLU A 85 19.88 -14.65 2.38
C GLU A 85 20.63 -14.13 3.62
N ASN A 86 19.89 -13.71 4.65
CA ASN A 86 20.46 -13.27 5.94
C ASN A 86 21.42 -12.06 5.84
N VAL A 87 21.25 -11.23 4.82
CA VAL A 87 22.10 -10.04 4.58
C VAL A 87 21.57 -8.82 5.35
N LEU A 88 20.44 -8.24 4.92
CA LEU A 88 19.78 -7.12 5.62
C LEU A 88 18.68 -7.58 6.58
N TRP A 89 18.05 -8.70 6.28
CA TRP A 89 16.92 -9.25 7.04
C TRP A 89 17.11 -10.75 7.29
N ASN A 90 16.52 -11.25 8.37
CA ASN A 90 16.75 -12.61 8.89
C ASN A 90 15.82 -13.68 8.29
N THR A 91 14.85 -13.28 7.45
CA THR A 91 14.00 -14.20 6.69
C THR A 91 14.27 -14.07 5.19
N PRO A 92 13.97 -15.12 4.39
CA PRO A 92 14.16 -15.08 2.94
C PRO A 92 13.38 -13.95 2.28
N VAL A 93 14.02 -13.23 1.35
CA VAL A 93 13.39 -12.15 0.59
C VAL A 93 13.45 -12.48 -0.90
N ALA A 94 12.29 -12.81 -1.46
CA ALA A 94 12.13 -13.10 -2.88
C ALA A 94 11.62 -11.89 -3.69
N TRP A 95 11.04 -10.89 -3.02
CA TRP A 95 10.38 -9.75 -3.67
C TRP A 95 11.10 -8.44 -3.41
N PHE A 96 11.20 -7.60 -4.44
CA PHE A 96 11.76 -6.27 -4.35
C PHE A 96 10.82 -5.25 -4.99
N ALA A 97 10.49 -4.18 -4.26
CA ALA A 97 9.80 -3.06 -4.84
C ALA A 97 10.80 -2.20 -5.62
N LYS A 98 10.48 -1.93 -6.89
CA LYS A 98 11.24 -1.04 -7.75
C LYS A 98 10.73 0.38 -7.54
N SER A 99 11.59 1.27 -7.07
CA SER A 99 11.29 2.69 -6.88
C SER A 99 12.06 3.52 -7.91
N SER A 100 11.37 4.45 -8.58
CA SER A 100 11.87 5.29 -9.67
C SER A 100 12.72 6.48 -9.19
N GLY A 101 13.48 6.31 -8.09
CA GLY A 101 14.18 7.36 -7.34
C GLY A 101 14.70 8.56 -8.16
N THR A 102 14.54 9.76 -7.60
CA THR A 102 14.75 11.07 -8.26
C THR A 102 16.22 11.44 -8.56
N THR A 103 17.17 10.54 -8.36
CA THR A 103 18.60 10.84 -8.47
C THR A 103 19.36 9.59 -8.92
N SER A 104 20.00 9.71 -10.10
CA SER A 104 20.71 8.67 -10.88
C SER A 104 19.82 7.70 -11.66
N ASP A 105 20.16 7.45 -12.92
CA ASP A 105 19.44 6.62 -13.90
C ASP A 105 19.31 5.12 -13.54
N ARG A 106 19.54 4.75 -12.27
CA ARG A 106 19.48 3.37 -11.78
C ARG A 106 18.31 3.24 -10.79
N SER A 107 17.36 2.38 -11.12
CA SER A 107 16.22 2.10 -10.24
C SER A 107 16.66 1.61 -8.86
N LYS A 108 15.95 2.04 -7.81
CA LYS A 108 16.15 1.55 -6.45
C LYS A 108 15.34 0.27 -6.25
N PHE A 109 15.90 -0.71 -5.58
CA PHE A 109 15.28 -1.99 -5.25
C PHE A 109 15.17 -2.10 -3.74
N ILE A 110 13.94 -2.07 -3.23
CA ILE A 110 13.65 -2.15 -1.81
C ILE A 110 13.25 -3.58 -1.48
N PRO A 111 13.97 -4.30 -0.59
CA PRO A 111 13.61 -5.65 -0.17
C PRO A 111 12.23 -5.65 0.49
N ILE A 112 11.33 -6.53 0.03
CA ILE A 112 9.98 -6.71 0.59
C ILE A 112 9.91 -8.08 1.25
N SER A 113 10.06 -8.12 2.58
CA SER A 113 9.90 -9.35 3.36
C SER A 113 8.44 -9.70 3.58
N GLU A 114 8.19 -10.94 4.00
CA GLU A 114 6.85 -11.40 4.36
C GLU A 114 6.27 -10.62 5.55
N GLU A 115 7.12 -10.25 6.52
CA GLU A 115 6.74 -9.42 7.67
C GLU A 115 6.37 -8.00 7.22
N SER A 116 7.12 -7.41 6.27
CA SER A 116 6.75 -6.10 5.71
C SER A 116 5.37 -6.14 5.04
N LEU A 117 5.06 -7.21 4.30
CA LEU A 117 3.72 -7.38 3.73
C LEU A 117 2.64 -7.54 4.80
N LYS A 118 2.85 -8.45 5.76
CA LYS A 118 1.82 -8.82 6.75
C LYS A 118 1.65 -7.80 7.86
N ASP A 119 2.76 -7.41 8.49
CA ASP A 119 2.79 -6.62 9.72
C ASP A 119 2.92 -5.12 9.46
N ASN A 120 3.20 -4.71 8.23
CA ASN A 120 3.13 -3.32 7.82
C ASN A 120 2.02 -3.07 6.77
N HIS A 121 2.18 -3.44 5.51
CA HIS A 121 1.24 -3.04 4.45
C HIS A 121 -0.20 -3.56 4.66
N TYR A 122 -0.38 -4.87 4.87
CA TYR A 122 -1.71 -5.47 5.08
C TYR A 122 -2.31 -5.08 6.43
N LYS A 123 -1.47 -4.96 7.46
CA LYS A 123 -1.89 -4.48 8.78
C LYS A 123 -2.44 -3.06 8.67
N ALA A 124 -1.72 -2.17 8.00
CA ALA A 124 -2.10 -0.78 7.78
C ALA A 124 -3.37 -0.65 6.92
N SER A 125 -3.53 -1.44 5.85
CA SER A 125 -4.78 -1.43 5.08
C SER A 125 -6.00 -1.78 5.93
N LYS A 126 -5.85 -2.70 6.89
CA LYS A 126 -6.93 -3.01 7.85
C LYS A 126 -7.15 -1.87 8.85
N ASP A 127 -6.10 -1.15 9.25
CA ASP A 127 -6.21 0.01 10.14
C ASP A 127 -6.94 1.16 9.45
N VAL A 128 -6.61 1.46 8.20
CA VAL A 128 -7.32 2.42 7.34
C VAL A 128 -8.82 2.10 7.26
N LEU A 129 -9.17 0.85 6.97
CA LEU A 129 -10.58 0.42 6.97
C LEU A 129 -11.25 0.61 8.34
N SER A 130 -10.52 0.34 9.42
CA SER A 130 -11.04 0.47 10.79
C SER A 130 -11.32 1.92 11.16
N LEU A 131 -10.41 2.84 10.79
CA LEU A 131 -10.57 4.28 10.95
C LEU A 131 -11.78 4.76 10.13
N TYR A 132 -11.89 4.36 8.86
CA TYR A 132 -13.02 4.72 8.02
C TYR A 132 -14.38 4.27 8.60
N TYR A 133 -14.48 3.03 9.07
CA TYR A 133 -15.69 2.50 9.73
C TYR A 133 -15.96 3.08 11.13
N THR A 134 -14.99 3.77 11.71
CA THR A 134 -15.18 4.53 12.95
C THR A 134 -15.86 5.87 12.64
N SER A 135 -15.41 6.58 11.61
CA SER A 135 -16.03 7.82 11.14
C SER A 135 -17.37 7.58 10.40
N HIS A 136 -17.53 6.42 9.75
CA HIS A 136 -18.71 6.05 8.97
C HIS A 136 -19.28 4.67 9.38
N PRO A 137 -19.89 4.52 10.57
CA PRO A 137 -20.35 3.23 11.08
C PRO A 137 -21.39 2.52 10.19
N GLU A 138 -22.19 3.29 9.46
CA GLU A 138 -23.26 2.79 8.58
C GLU A 138 -22.80 2.59 7.12
N SER A 139 -21.50 2.70 6.86
CA SER A 139 -20.93 2.53 5.52
C SER A 139 -21.25 1.16 4.90
N ASP A 140 -21.58 1.19 3.61
CA ASP A 140 -21.78 0.01 2.77
C ASP A 140 -20.51 -0.34 1.95
N LEU A 141 -19.33 0.14 2.34
CA LEU A 141 -18.05 0.00 1.62
C LEU A 141 -17.78 -1.44 1.17
N LEU A 142 -17.93 -2.41 2.08
CA LEU A 142 -17.63 -3.83 1.83
C LEU A 142 -18.78 -4.59 1.16
N THR A 143 -19.82 -3.89 0.68
CA THR A 143 -20.90 -4.48 -0.14
C THR A 143 -20.58 -4.48 -1.64
N GLY A 144 -19.50 -3.82 -2.04
CA GLY A 144 -18.99 -3.80 -3.41
C GLY A 144 -17.50 -4.08 -3.46
N LYS A 145 -16.90 -3.81 -4.62
CA LYS A 145 -15.48 -4.01 -4.86
C LYS A 145 -14.72 -2.68 -4.75
N GLY A 146 -13.50 -2.77 -4.22
CA GLY A 146 -12.52 -1.69 -4.29
C GLY A 146 -11.78 -1.73 -5.63
N LEU A 147 -11.88 -0.66 -6.40
CA LEU A 147 -11.07 -0.45 -7.60
C LEU A 147 -9.64 -0.12 -7.19
N VAL A 148 -8.68 -0.93 -7.63
CA VAL A 148 -7.25 -0.68 -7.38
C VAL A 148 -6.50 -0.66 -8.70
N ILE A 149 -5.79 0.44 -8.97
CA ILE A 149 -4.89 0.51 -10.12
C ILE A 149 -3.50 0.06 -9.66
N GLY A 150 -3.13 -1.17 -10.02
CA GLY A 150 -1.79 -1.71 -9.79
C GLY A 150 -0.75 -1.12 -10.74
N GLY A 151 0.50 -1.07 -10.27
CA GLY A 151 1.68 -0.79 -11.11
C GLY A 151 2.08 -2.00 -11.96
N SER A 152 3.25 -1.95 -12.59
CA SER A 152 3.78 -3.03 -13.43
C SER A 152 4.65 -4.03 -12.65
N HIS A 153 4.86 -5.22 -13.22
CA HIS A 153 5.64 -6.31 -12.64
C HIS A 153 6.67 -6.86 -13.63
N GLN A 154 7.89 -7.18 -13.15
CA GLN A 154 8.95 -7.76 -13.97
C GLN A 154 9.71 -8.88 -13.22
N ILE A 155 10.10 -9.94 -13.92
CA ILE A 155 10.91 -11.02 -13.36
C ILE A 155 12.40 -10.63 -13.40
N ASN A 156 13.18 -10.96 -12.37
CA ASN A 156 14.61 -10.67 -12.34
C ASN A 156 15.36 -11.57 -13.33
N GLN A 157 16.17 -10.96 -14.19
CA GLN A 157 16.94 -11.66 -15.22
C GLN A 157 18.14 -12.45 -14.66
N TYR A 158 18.59 -12.14 -13.43
CA TYR A 158 19.80 -12.73 -12.85
C TYR A 158 19.54 -13.91 -11.90
N ASN A 159 18.32 -14.00 -11.35
CA ASN A 159 17.90 -15.09 -10.46
C ASN A 159 16.38 -15.28 -10.60
N GLU A 160 15.97 -16.43 -11.15
CA GLU A 160 14.55 -16.76 -11.37
C GLU A 160 13.73 -16.86 -10.06
N GLY A 161 14.39 -17.07 -8.92
CA GLY A 161 13.77 -17.07 -7.60
C GLY A 161 13.55 -15.67 -7.01
N VAL A 162 14.06 -14.62 -7.65
CA VAL A 162 13.90 -13.23 -7.22
C VAL A 162 13.03 -12.47 -8.22
N GLN A 163 12.12 -11.65 -7.69
CA GLN A 163 11.14 -10.91 -8.48
C GLN A 163 11.14 -9.43 -8.07
N TYR A 164 10.85 -8.53 -9.01
CA TYR A 164 10.71 -7.12 -8.71
C TYR A 164 9.54 -6.43 -9.44
N GLY A 165 9.12 -5.27 -8.97
CA GLY A 165 8.03 -4.53 -9.61
C GLY A 165 7.57 -3.37 -8.75
N ASP A 166 6.57 -2.64 -9.20
CA ASP A 166 5.99 -1.59 -8.38
C ASP A 166 5.43 -2.19 -7.08
N LEU A 167 5.52 -1.46 -5.97
CA LEU A 167 5.05 -1.95 -4.67
C LEU A 167 3.61 -2.49 -4.74
N SER A 168 2.72 -1.79 -5.46
CA SER A 168 1.34 -2.22 -5.63
C SER A 168 1.23 -3.55 -6.35
N ALA A 169 2.08 -3.83 -7.34
CA ALA A 169 2.14 -5.13 -8.01
C ALA A 169 2.63 -6.24 -7.07
N VAL A 170 3.66 -5.96 -6.25
CA VAL A 170 4.17 -6.91 -5.25
C VAL A 170 3.10 -7.24 -4.21
N ILE A 171 2.43 -6.21 -3.69
CA ILE A 171 1.32 -6.34 -2.73
C ILE A 171 0.19 -7.20 -3.30
N LEU A 172 -0.23 -6.94 -4.54
CA LEU A 172 -1.32 -7.65 -5.19
C LEU A 172 -0.98 -9.12 -5.49
N GLN A 173 0.25 -9.42 -5.91
CA GLN A 173 0.68 -10.79 -6.18
C GLN A 173 0.81 -11.65 -4.93
N ASN A 174 1.17 -11.05 -3.80
CA ASN A 174 1.29 -11.74 -2.52
C ASN A 174 -0.02 -11.72 -1.70
N SER A 175 -1.09 -11.13 -2.24
CA SER A 175 -2.38 -11.05 -1.55
C SER A 175 -3.10 -12.41 -1.56
N PRO A 176 -3.86 -12.73 -0.50
CA PRO A 176 -4.65 -13.97 -0.47
C PRO A 176 -5.63 -14.07 -1.63
N PHE A 177 -5.91 -15.28 -2.11
CA PHE A 177 -6.77 -15.53 -3.29
C PHE A 177 -8.17 -14.90 -3.17
N TRP A 178 -8.72 -14.83 -1.95
CA TRP A 178 -10.04 -14.25 -1.68
C TRP A 178 -10.07 -12.72 -1.85
N SER A 179 -8.93 -12.03 -1.89
CA SER A 179 -8.86 -10.57 -2.11
C SER A 179 -9.48 -10.16 -3.45
N ASN A 180 -9.48 -11.04 -4.45
CA ASN A 180 -10.13 -10.78 -5.74
C ASN A 180 -11.66 -10.71 -5.65
N TRP A 181 -12.29 -11.22 -4.57
CA TRP A 181 -13.73 -11.09 -4.39
C TRP A 181 -14.15 -9.68 -3.94
N ILE A 182 -13.24 -8.95 -3.30
CA ILE A 182 -13.48 -7.60 -2.75
C ILE A 182 -12.76 -6.51 -3.55
N ARG A 183 -12.10 -6.87 -4.65
CA ARG A 183 -11.30 -5.96 -5.48
C ARG A 183 -11.64 -6.10 -6.95
N THR A 184 -11.52 -5.03 -7.70
CA THR A 184 -11.55 -5.01 -9.16
C THR A 184 -10.38 -4.16 -9.68
N PRO A 185 -9.80 -4.43 -10.87
CA PRO A 185 -10.07 -5.55 -11.78
C PRO A 185 -9.43 -6.88 -11.30
N ASP A 186 -9.56 -7.92 -12.13
CA ASP A 186 -8.74 -9.13 -12.04
C ASP A 186 -7.24 -8.82 -12.02
N LEU A 187 -6.48 -9.66 -11.31
CA LEU A 187 -5.03 -9.49 -11.13
C LEU A 187 -4.27 -9.42 -12.46
N SER A 188 -4.66 -10.20 -13.46
CA SER A 188 -4.03 -10.21 -14.80
C SER A 188 -4.13 -8.86 -15.50
N ILE A 189 -5.24 -8.13 -15.32
CA ILE A 189 -5.44 -6.79 -15.88
C ILE A 189 -4.66 -5.75 -15.05
N ALA A 190 -4.69 -5.89 -13.72
CA ALA A 190 -4.01 -4.96 -12.82
C ALA A 190 -2.48 -4.95 -12.99
N LEU A 191 -1.89 -6.07 -13.45
CA LEU A 191 -0.44 -6.25 -13.60
C LEU A 191 0.08 -6.01 -15.03
N MET A 192 -0.76 -5.55 -15.96
CA MET A 192 -0.32 -5.26 -17.32
C MET A 192 0.70 -4.12 -17.38
N ASP A 193 1.68 -4.26 -18.27
CA ASP A 193 2.74 -3.27 -18.52
C ASP A 193 2.30 -2.20 -19.53
N GLU A 194 1.66 -2.60 -20.63
CA GLU A 194 1.22 -1.68 -21.69
C GLU A 194 0.06 -0.80 -21.22
N TRP A 195 0.36 0.47 -20.98
CA TRP A 195 -0.52 1.41 -20.30
C TRP A 195 -1.84 1.67 -21.03
N GLU A 196 -1.79 1.87 -22.35
CA GLU A 196 -3.00 2.16 -23.13
C GLU A 196 -3.96 0.97 -23.14
N GLU A 197 -3.45 -0.23 -23.37
CA GLU A 197 -4.24 -1.46 -23.34
C GLU A 197 -4.77 -1.76 -21.93
N LYS A 198 -3.95 -1.50 -20.90
CA LYS A 198 -4.33 -1.64 -19.49
C LYS A 198 -5.51 -0.74 -19.15
N ILE A 199 -5.47 0.54 -19.50
CA ILE A 199 -6.57 1.48 -19.24
C ILE A 199 -7.85 1.03 -19.93
N GLU A 200 -7.77 0.57 -21.17
CA GLU A 200 -8.95 0.06 -21.88
C GLU A 200 -9.57 -1.14 -21.16
N LYS A 201 -8.76 -2.15 -20.82
CA LYS A 201 -9.25 -3.35 -20.12
C LYS A 201 -9.73 -3.06 -18.71
N LEU A 202 -9.07 -2.14 -18.00
CA LEU A 202 -9.54 -1.64 -16.70
C LEU A 202 -10.93 -1.03 -16.85
N ALA A 203 -11.12 -0.13 -17.80
CA ALA A 203 -12.41 0.53 -17.99
C ALA A 203 -13.51 -0.48 -18.33
N GLN A 204 -13.29 -1.33 -19.34
CA GLN A 204 -14.27 -2.33 -19.78
C GLN A 204 -14.67 -3.31 -18.67
N SER A 205 -13.69 -3.80 -17.89
CA SER A 205 -13.97 -4.77 -16.82
C SER A 205 -14.66 -4.15 -15.60
N THR A 206 -14.37 -2.88 -15.29
CA THR A 206 -14.83 -2.25 -14.04
C THR A 206 -16.18 -1.54 -14.20
N ILE A 207 -16.60 -1.19 -15.41
CA ILE A 207 -17.92 -0.58 -15.69
C ILE A 207 -19.07 -1.48 -15.22
N MET A 208 -18.91 -2.80 -15.31
CA MET A 208 -19.95 -3.77 -14.96
C MET A 208 -19.99 -4.12 -13.47
N GLU A 209 -19.05 -3.60 -12.69
CA GLU A 209 -18.87 -3.96 -11.28
C GLU A 209 -19.58 -2.97 -10.35
N ASN A 210 -20.03 -3.48 -9.20
CA ASN A 210 -20.46 -2.62 -8.10
C ASN A 210 -19.23 -2.05 -7.38
N VAL A 211 -18.68 -0.93 -7.88
CA VAL A 211 -17.53 -0.27 -7.25
C VAL A 211 -18.01 0.64 -6.12
N THR A 212 -17.53 0.37 -4.91
CA THR A 212 -17.83 1.15 -3.69
C THR A 212 -16.66 2.02 -3.27
N SER A 213 -15.44 1.66 -3.64
CA SER A 213 -14.25 2.45 -3.37
C SER A 213 -13.21 2.41 -4.48
N MET A 214 -12.32 3.39 -4.44
CA MET A 214 -11.15 3.46 -5.31
C MET A 214 -9.90 3.66 -4.44
N ALA A 215 -8.78 3.09 -4.87
CA ALA A 215 -7.47 3.35 -4.30
C ALA A 215 -6.41 3.49 -5.40
N GLY A 216 -5.57 4.52 -5.28
CA GLY A 216 -4.47 4.73 -6.24
C GLY A 216 -3.99 6.17 -6.31
N VAL A 217 -3.08 6.41 -7.25
CA VAL A 217 -2.53 7.76 -7.50
C VAL A 217 -3.55 8.57 -8.31
N PRO A 218 -3.85 9.83 -7.92
CA PRO A 218 -4.82 10.69 -8.60
C PRO A 218 -4.68 10.79 -10.12
N THR A 219 -3.45 10.89 -10.62
CA THR A 219 -3.16 11.08 -12.06
C THR A 219 -3.62 9.89 -12.91
N TRP A 220 -3.41 8.68 -12.43
CA TRP A 220 -3.77 7.44 -13.14
C TRP A 220 -5.28 7.22 -13.10
N LEU A 221 -5.88 7.48 -11.94
CA LEU A 221 -7.30 7.30 -11.74
C LEU A 221 -8.11 8.29 -12.59
N ILE A 222 -7.67 9.54 -12.74
CA ILE A 222 -8.31 10.51 -13.65
C ILE A 222 -8.40 9.98 -15.09
N VAL A 223 -7.32 9.38 -15.60
CA VAL A 223 -7.29 8.83 -16.97
C VAL A 223 -8.32 7.71 -17.11
N LEU A 224 -8.35 6.79 -16.14
CA LEU A 224 -9.31 5.70 -16.13
C LEU A 224 -10.76 6.21 -16.04
N LEU A 225 -11.05 7.15 -15.14
CA LEU A 225 -12.41 7.69 -14.97
C LEU A 225 -12.89 8.38 -16.24
N LYS A 226 -12.04 9.19 -16.90
CA LYS A 226 -12.38 9.79 -18.20
C LYS A 226 -12.70 8.72 -19.24
N ARG A 227 -11.87 7.68 -19.32
CA ARG A 227 -12.10 6.59 -20.28
C ARG A 227 -13.42 5.84 -20.02
N ILE A 228 -13.76 5.61 -18.76
CA ILE A 228 -15.04 5.02 -18.36
C ILE A 228 -16.22 5.88 -18.81
N LEU A 229 -16.15 7.20 -18.63
CA LEU A 229 -17.21 8.11 -19.09
C LEU A 229 -17.34 8.13 -20.61
N GLU A 230 -16.23 8.09 -21.34
CA GLU A 230 -16.23 7.99 -22.81
C GLU A 230 -16.90 6.70 -23.30
N ILE A 231 -16.58 5.54 -22.70
CA ILE A 231 -17.15 4.25 -23.09
C ILE A 231 -18.65 4.18 -22.76
N THR A 232 -19.04 4.67 -21.59
CA THR A 232 -20.43 4.56 -21.10
C THR A 232 -21.35 5.66 -21.63
N GLY A 233 -20.79 6.78 -22.12
CA GLY A 233 -21.53 7.98 -22.49
C GLY A 233 -22.20 8.71 -21.31
N LYS A 234 -21.88 8.33 -20.07
CA LYS A 234 -22.37 8.98 -18.84
C LYS A 234 -21.64 10.29 -18.60
N GLN A 235 -22.26 11.20 -17.85
CA GLN A 235 -21.64 12.49 -17.53
C GLN A 235 -20.75 12.42 -16.28
N THR A 236 -21.11 11.53 -15.34
CA THR A 236 -20.45 11.45 -14.04
C THR A 236 -20.22 10.01 -13.60
N ILE A 237 -19.17 9.77 -12.81
CA ILE A 237 -18.84 8.41 -12.34
C ILE A 237 -19.92 7.86 -11.41
N LYS A 238 -20.65 8.71 -10.67
CA LYS A 238 -21.77 8.25 -9.84
C LYS A 238 -22.96 7.71 -10.64
N GLU A 239 -23.08 8.06 -11.93
CA GLU A 239 -24.04 7.40 -12.83
C GLU A 239 -23.59 6.00 -13.24
N VAL A 240 -22.28 5.73 -13.26
CA VAL A 240 -21.70 4.42 -13.58
C VAL A 240 -21.64 3.54 -12.33
N TRP A 241 -21.18 4.10 -11.22
CA TRP A 241 -21.04 3.45 -9.92
C TRP A 241 -21.84 4.19 -8.83
N PRO A 242 -23.17 3.95 -8.73
CA PRO A 242 -24.02 4.63 -7.77
C PRO A 242 -23.60 4.42 -6.30
N SER A 243 -22.96 3.28 -6.00
CA SER A 243 -22.50 2.92 -4.65
C SER A 243 -21.10 3.43 -4.31
N LEU A 244 -20.42 4.14 -5.23
CA LEU A 244 -19.11 4.72 -4.94
C LEU A 244 -19.23 5.72 -3.79
N GLU A 245 -18.45 5.49 -2.72
CA GLU A 245 -18.48 6.31 -1.50
C GLU A 245 -17.10 6.71 -0.98
N LEU A 246 -16.02 6.03 -1.35
CA LEU A 246 -14.68 6.30 -0.81
C LEU A 246 -13.60 6.33 -1.89
N TYR A 247 -12.74 7.35 -1.85
CA TYR A 247 -11.46 7.36 -2.54
C TYR A 247 -10.30 7.45 -1.54
N MET A 248 -9.51 6.38 -1.45
CA MET A 248 -8.28 6.33 -0.67
C MET A 248 -7.09 6.75 -1.55
N HIS A 249 -6.47 7.89 -1.25
CA HIS A 249 -5.43 8.48 -2.09
C HIS A 249 -4.08 8.61 -1.38
N GLY A 250 -3.01 8.65 -2.17
CA GLY A 250 -1.65 8.80 -1.67
C GLY A 250 -0.64 8.95 -2.80
N GLY A 251 0.64 9.00 -2.44
CA GLY A 251 1.78 9.05 -3.37
C GLY A 251 2.06 10.45 -3.96
N VAL A 252 1.05 11.30 -4.13
CA VAL A 252 1.19 12.72 -4.49
C VAL A 252 0.15 13.55 -3.74
N SER A 253 0.41 14.86 -3.60
CA SER A 253 -0.58 15.79 -3.03
C SER A 253 -1.89 15.71 -3.80
N PHE A 254 -3.00 15.48 -3.09
CA PHE A 254 -4.33 15.40 -3.69
C PHE A 254 -4.97 16.77 -3.95
N VAL A 255 -4.55 17.80 -3.21
CA VAL A 255 -5.10 19.17 -3.26
C VAL A 255 -5.25 19.71 -4.71
N PRO A 256 -4.28 19.57 -5.63
CA PRO A 256 -4.40 20.09 -6.99
C PRO A 256 -5.45 19.36 -7.85
N TYR A 257 -5.85 18.15 -7.45
CA TYR A 257 -6.73 17.26 -8.21
C TYR A 257 -8.17 17.25 -7.68
N LYS A 258 -8.41 17.71 -6.44
CA LYS A 258 -9.72 17.66 -5.74
C LYS A 258 -10.88 18.15 -6.61
N GLN A 259 -10.79 19.37 -7.16
CA GLN A 259 -11.84 19.95 -8.00
C GLN A 259 -12.08 19.18 -9.31
N GLN A 260 -11.05 18.54 -9.87
CA GLN A 260 -11.22 17.71 -11.06
C GLN A 260 -11.94 16.40 -10.71
N PHE A 261 -11.59 15.79 -9.59
CA PHE A 261 -12.28 14.59 -9.09
C PHE A 261 -13.75 14.87 -8.78
N GLU A 262 -14.06 15.94 -8.06
CA GLU A 262 -15.44 16.32 -7.75
C GLU A 262 -16.30 16.46 -9.01
N ARG A 263 -15.76 17.07 -10.07
CA ARG A 263 -16.44 17.20 -11.37
C ARG A 263 -16.64 15.85 -12.07
N LEU A 264 -15.61 14.99 -12.08
CA LEU A 264 -15.71 13.67 -12.71
C LEU A 264 -16.67 12.75 -11.95
N ILE A 265 -16.68 12.83 -10.62
CA ILE A 265 -17.51 11.98 -9.76
C ILE A 265 -18.97 12.42 -9.81
N GLY A 266 -19.24 13.72 -9.79
CA GLY A 266 -20.58 14.29 -9.94
C GLY A 266 -21.48 14.23 -8.70
N ALA A 267 -21.01 13.67 -7.59
CA ALA A 267 -21.64 13.78 -6.29
C ALA A 267 -20.59 13.71 -5.17
N PRO A 268 -20.91 14.16 -3.95
CA PRO A 268 -20.02 14.03 -2.80
C PRO A 268 -19.67 12.56 -2.52
N ILE A 269 -18.39 12.32 -2.24
CA ILE A 269 -17.85 11.07 -1.69
C ILE A 269 -16.83 11.42 -0.60
N ASN A 270 -16.39 10.41 0.14
CA ASN A 270 -15.34 10.54 1.13
C ASN A 270 -13.96 10.43 0.48
N TYR A 271 -13.01 11.21 0.99
CA TYR A 271 -11.60 11.16 0.61
C TYR A 271 -10.79 10.82 1.85
N MET A 272 -9.85 9.89 1.72
CA MET A 272 -9.00 9.47 2.84
C MET A 272 -7.55 9.43 2.39
N GLU A 273 -6.70 10.21 3.05
CA GLU A 273 -5.28 10.23 2.75
C GLU A 273 -4.52 9.08 3.41
N MET A 274 -3.60 8.49 2.65
CA MET A 274 -2.64 7.51 3.11
C MET A 274 -1.24 7.93 2.68
N TYR A 275 -0.28 7.77 3.59
CA TYR A 275 1.13 7.98 3.34
C TYR A 275 1.88 6.65 3.39
N ASN A 276 2.16 6.11 2.20
CA ASN A 276 2.89 4.88 2.01
C ASN A 276 3.94 5.04 0.89
N ALA A 277 5.02 4.28 1.01
CA ALA A 277 6.08 4.17 0.02
C ALA A 277 6.55 2.70 -0.09
N SER A 278 7.48 2.44 -1.01
CA SER A 278 8.07 1.10 -1.19
C SER A 278 8.77 0.60 0.07
N GLU A 279 9.27 1.52 0.90
CA GLU A 279 9.96 1.26 2.16
C GLU A 279 9.00 0.96 3.33
N GLY A 280 7.70 1.27 3.19
CA GLY A 280 6.70 0.99 4.20
C GLY A 280 5.48 1.91 4.13
N PHE A 281 4.44 1.52 4.87
CA PHE A 281 3.28 2.33 5.21
C PHE A 281 3.58 3.12 6.49
N PHE A 282 3.41 4.44 6.44
CA PHE A 282 3.84 5.34 7.52
C PHE A 282 2.68 6.00 8.25
N ALA A 283 1.67 6.48 7.53
CA ALA A 283 0.54 7.18 8.14
C ALA A 283 -0.74 7.02 7.33
N ALA A 284 -1.87 7.19 8.00
CA ALA A 284 -3.17 7.33 7.41
C ALA A 284 -3.91 8.45 8.13
N GLN A 285 -4.80 9.12 7.42
CA GLN A 285 -5.71 10.08 8.00
C GLN A 285 -6.63 9.38 9.02
N ASP A 286 -6.64 9.87 10.25
CA ASP A 286 -7.45 9.34 11.36
C ASP A 286 -8.72 10.17 11.62
N ASP A 287 -8.75 11.42 11.14
CA ASP A 287 -9.93 12.30 11.16
C ASP A 287 -10.26 12.81 9.74
N LEU A 288 -11.36 12.29 9.18
CA LEU A 288 -11.87 12.66 7.84
C LEU A 288 -12.54 14.04 7.82
N SER A 289 -12.71 14.70 8.96
CA SER A 289 -13.21 16.09 9.03
C SER A 289 -12.11 17.13 8.85
N GLN A 290 -10.84 16.72 8.90
CA GLN A 290 -9.67 17.58 8.72
C GLN A 290 -9.10 17.40 7.31
N ASP A 291 -8.67 18.49 6.68
CA ASP A 291 -7.96 18.46 5.37
C ASP A 291 -6.45 18.22 5.59
#